data_AF-A0A7X7HSZ7-F1
#
_entry.id   AF-A0A7X7HSZ7-F1
#
_cell.length_a   1.000
_cell.length_b   1.000
_cell.length_c   1.000
_cell.angle_alpha   90.00
_cell.angle_beta   90.00
_cell.angle_gamma   90.00
#
_symmetry.space_group_name_H-M   'P 1'
#
loop_
_entity.id
_entity.type
_entity.pdbx_description
1 polymer ?
#
loop_
_entity_poly.entity_id
_entity_poly.type
_entity_poly.pdbx_seq_one_letter_code
_entity_poly.pdbx_strand_id
1 'polypeptide(L)' 'MGVVTHKVSERGQMALPAETRRRWDIVDGGAVDVVDLGDAVVIIPAVDGGVRALLKQAVDDAGGYPSLAAAAIEQDPELA' A
#
# COMPACT_ATOMS: atom_id res chain seq x y z
N MET A 1 -14.70 -3.57 -0.45
CA MET A 1 -13.84 -2.38 -0.67
C MET A 1 -14.66 -1.15 -0.34
N GLY A 2 -14.19 -0.30 0.58
CA GLY A 2 -14.88 0.93 0.97
C GLY A 2 -14.02 2.14 0.62
N VAL A 3 -14.61 3.16 0.00
CA VAL A 3 -13.95 4.43 -0.29
C VAL A 3 -14.40 5.44 0.76
N VAL A 4 -13.46 6.06 1.45
CA VAL A 4 -13.75 7.10 2.45
C VAL A 4 -12.96 8.35 2.10
N THR A 5 -13.64 9.48 1.97
CA THR A 5 -13.01 10.78 1.74
C THR A 5 -12.73 11.47 3.07
N HIS A 6 -11.48 11.81 3.33
CA HIS A 6 -11.06 12.55 4.52
C HIS A 6 -10.63 13.97 4.15
N LYS A 7 -11.10 14.95 4.93
CA LYS A 7 -10.59 16.31 4.86
C LYS A 7 -9.18 16.35 5.46
N VAL A 8 -8.23 16.86 4.70
CA VAL A 8 -6.91 17.24 5.21
C VAL A 8 -7.06 18.53 6.03
N SER A 9 -6.50 18.55 7.23
CA SER A 9 -6.53 19.71 8.10
C SER A 9 -5.73 20.88 7.50
N GLU A 10 -5.93 22.09 8.02
CA GLU A 10 -5.16 23.27 7.60
C GLU A 10 -3.65 23.11 7.83
N ARG A 11 -3.25 22.20 8.73
CA ARG A 11 -1.85 21.85 9.00
C ARG A 11 -1.33 20.73 8.09
N GLY A 12 -2.09 20.31 7.08
CA GLY A 12 -1.70 19.24 6.16
C GLY A 12 -1.83 17.83 6.74
N GLN A 13 -2.56 17.64 7.85
CA GLN A 13 -2.68 16.35 8.52
C GLN A 13 -4.01 15.68 8.20
N MET A 14 -4.00 14.34 8.08
CA MET A 14 -5.21 13.53 8.03
C MET A 14 -5.13 12.39 9.03
N ALA A 15 -6.29 11.94 9.51
CA ALA A 15 -6.38 10.81 10.42
C ALA A 15 -6.71 9.52 9.67
N LEU A 16 -5.99 8.45 9.99
CA LEU A 16 -6.27 7.14 9.46
C LEU A 16 -7.63 6.62 10.00
N PRO A 17 -8.52 6.07 9.16
CA PRO A 17 -9.82 5.58 9.60
C PRO A 17 -9.70 4.59 10.77
N ALA A 18 -10.64 4.64 11.72
CA ALA A 18 -10.61 3.78 12.91
C ALA A 18 -10.63 2.29 12.55
N GLU A 19 -11.38 1.91 11.51
CA GLU A 19 -11.42 0.53 11.03
C GLU A 19 -10.06 0.08 10.49
N THR A 20 -9.37 0.95 9.73
CA THR A 20 -8.03 0.67 9.23
C THR A 20 -7.03 0.52 10.37
N ARG A 21 -7.09 1.38 11.39
CA ARG A 21 -6.23 1.25 12.59
C ARG A 21 -6.44 -0.06 13.34
N ARG A 22 -7.68 -0.53 13.47
CA ARG A 22 -7.99 -1.85 14.07
C ARG A 22 -7.47 -3.00 13.23
N ARG A 23 -7.65 -2.92 11.91
CA ARG A 23 -7.19 -3.96 10.97
C ARG A 23 -5.67 -4.11 10.96
N TRP A 24 -4.95 -3.01 11.14
CA TRP A 24 -3.50 -2.98 11.19
C TRP A 24 -2.92 -3.10 12.60
N ASP A 25 -3.77 -3.27 13.62
CA ASP A 25 -3.37 -3.37 15.03
C ASP A 25 -2.54 -2.18 15.54
N ILE A 26 -2.91 -0.96 15.12
CA ILE A 26 -2.27 0.31 15.52
C ILE A 26 -3.25 1.26 16.22
N VAL A 27 -4.21 0.70 16.94
CA VAL A 27 -5.31 1.46 17.58
C VAL A 27 -4.76 2.48 18.59
N ASP A 28 -3.75 2.08 19.35
CA ASP A 28 -3.08 2.88 20.37
C ASP A 28 -1.90 3.72 19.80
N GLY A 29 -1.77 3.74 18.48
CA GLY A 29 -0.63 4.30 17.78
C GLY A 29 0.23 3.21 17.15
N GLY A 30 1.06 3.61 16.19
CA GLY A 30 1.92 2.70 15.45
C GLY A 30 2.58 3.41 14.28
N ALA A 31 3.47 2.69 13.60
CA ALA A 31 4.15 3.21 12.42
C ALA A 31 3.42 2.81 11.14
N VAL A 32 3.50 3.69 10.14
CA VAL A 32 3.05 3.43 8.78
C VAL A 32 4.16 3.84 7.84
N ASP A 33 4.27 3.11 6.73
CA ASP A 33 5.12 3.52 5.62
C ASP A 33 4.29 4.35 4.64
N VAL A 34 4.84 5.49 4.22
CA VAL A 34 4.24 6.39 3.23
C VAL A 34 5.11 6.33 1.98
N VAL A 35 4.53 5.82 0.89
CA VAL A 35 5.20 5.68 -0.40
C VAL A 35 4.64 6.72 -1.35
N ASP A 36 5.53 7.60 -1.83
CA ASP A 36 5.22 8.59 -2.85
C ASP A 36 5.44 7.98 -4.24
N LEU A 37 4.38 7.93 -5.05
CA LEU A 37 4.40 7.48 -6.45
C LEU A 37 4.30 8.66 -7.44
N GLY A 38 4.33 9.90 -6.96
CA GLY A 38 4.20 11.12 -7.73
C GLY A 38 2.76 11.60 -7.89
N ASP A 39 1.91 10.79 -8.54
CA ASP A 39 0.48 11.09 -8.75
C ASP A 39 -0.42 10.54 -7.62
N ALA A 40 0.08 9.57 -6.88
CA ALA A 40 -0.59 8.93 -5.77
C ALA A 40 0.35 8.70 -4.59
N VAL A 41 -0.24 8.61 -3.40
CA VAL A 41 0.45 8.19 -2.18
C VAL A 41 -0.18 6.89 -1.69
N VAL A 42 0.66 5.90 -1.43
CA VAL A 42 0.24 4.62 -0.83
C VAL A 42 0.68 4.60 0.62
N ILE A 43 -0.26 4.35 1.52
CA ILE A 43 -0.01 4.20 2.96
C ILE A 43 -0.27 2.75 3.33
N ILE A 44 0.73 2.11 3.94
CA ILE A 44 0.65 0.73 4.42
C ILE A 44 1.11 0.65 5.88
N PRO A 45 0.72 -0.41 6.63
CA PRO A 45 1.31 -0.64 7.94
C PRO A 45 2.83 -0.78 7.79
N ALA A 46 3.58 -0.23 8.75
CA ALA A 46 5.03 -0.41 8.75
C ALA A 46 5.35 -1.90 8.88
N VAL A 47 6.31 -2.35 8.09
CA VAL A 47 6.78 -3.73 8.04
C VAL A 47 8.27 -3.78 8.28
N ASP A 48 8.75 -4.87 8.88
CA ASP A 48 10.19 -5.06 9.09
C ASP A 48 10.92 -5.11 7.75
N GLY A 49 11.98 -4.32 7.61
CA GLY A 49 12.68 -4.12 6.33
C GLY A 49 12.00 -3.15 5.36
N GLY A 50 10.86 -2.57 5.75
CA GLY A 50 10.11 -1.55 5.03
C GLY A 50 9.45 -2.04 3.74
N VAL A 51 8.75 -1.13 3.06
CA VAL A 51 8.01 -1.41 1.81
C VAL A 51 8.84 -2.17 0.77
N ARG A 52 10.13 -1.88 0.65
CA ARG A 52 11.00 -2.54 -0.34
C ARG A 52 11.16 -4.04 -0.06
N ALA A 53 11.27 -4.44 1.20
CA ALA A 53 11.36 -5.85 1.58
C ALA A 53 10.03 -6.57 1.30
N LEU A 54 8.91 -5.93 1.64
CA LEU A 54 7.57 -6.44 1.34
C LEU A 54 7.34 -6.63 -0.17
N LEU A 55 7.67 -5.62 -0.98
CA LEU A 55 7.56 -5.71 -2.44
C LEU A 55 8.45 -6.80 -3.00
N LYS A 56 9.70 -6.89 -2.52
CA LYS A 56 10.61 -7.97 -2.93
C LYS A 56 10.01 -9.33 -2.62
N GLN A 57 9.48 -9.52 -1.42
CA GLN A 57 8.88 -10.80 -1.03
C GLN A 57 7.64 -11.12 -1.87
N ALA A 58 6.77 -10.14 -2.13
CA ALA A 58 5.62 -10.34 -3.02
C ALA A 58 6.04 -10.72 -4.45
N VAL A 59 7.13 -10.14 -4.95
CA VAL A 59 7.72 -10.51 -6.25
C VAL A 59 8.25 -11.93 -6.24
N ASP A 60 8.98 -12.31 -5.19
CA ASP A 60 9.55 -13.65 -5.04
C ASP A 60 8.42 -14.71 -4.93
N ASP A 61 7.39 -14.45 -4.12
CA ASP A 61 6.22 -15.33 -3.92
C ASP A 61 5.41 -15.53 -5.21
N ALA A 62 5.36 -14.52 -6.08
CA ALA A 62 4.71 -14.60 -7.38
C ALA A 62 5.58 -15.31 -8.45
N GLY A 63 6.77 -15.79 -8.11
CA GLY A 63 7.68 -16.46 -9.04
C GLY A 63 8.54 -15.50 -9.86
N GLY A 64 8.77 -14.29 -9.36
CA GLY A 64 9.62 -13.26 -9.97
C GLY A 64 8.89 -12.31 -10.93
N TYR A 65 9.61 -11.26 -11.35
CA TYR A 65 9.08 -10.23 -12.26
C TYR A 65 8.48 -10.77 -13.57
N PRO A 66 9.07 -11.78 -14.26
CA PRO A 66 8.47 -12.31 -15.49
C PRO A 66 7.09 -12.90 -15.27
N SER A 67 6.90 -13.65 -14.17
CA SER A 67 5.63 -14.27 -13.81
C SER A 67 4.58 -13.22 -13.46
N LEU A 68 4.97 -12.18 -12.70
CA LEU A 68 4.10 -11.04 -12.40
C LEU A 68 3.69 -10.27 -13.65
N ALA A 69 4.64 -9.98 -14.55
CA ALA A 69 4.36 -9.26 -15.79
C ALA A 69 3.40 -10.06 -16.68
N ALA A 70 3.62 -11.37 -16.82
CA ALA A 70 2.72 -12.24 -17.57
C ALA A 70 1.30 -12.25 -16.98
N ALA A 71 1.18 -12.36 -15.65
CA ALA A 71 -0.12 -12.33 -14.97
C ALA A 71 -0.81 -10.97 -15.10
N ALA A 72 -0.07 -9.86 -15.07
CA ALA A 72 -0.61 -8.52 -15.28
C ALA A 72 -1.14 -8.36 -16.71
N ILE A 73 -0.41 -8.83 -17.72
CA ILE A 73 -0.83 -8.82 -19.12
C ILE A 73 -2.07 -9.70 -19.33
N GLU A 74 -2.16 -10.85 -18.67
CA GLU A 74 -3.35 -11.71 -18.75
C GLU A 74 -4.59 -11.03 -18.17
N GLN A 75 -4.43 -10.23 -17.11
CA GLN A 75 -5.53 -9.48 -16.48
C GLN A 75 -5.90 -8.22 -17.24
N ASP A 76 -4.92 -7.57 -17.87
CA ASP A 76 -5.09 -6.37 -18.68
C ASP A 76 -4.24 -6.48 -19.96
N PRO A 77 -4.82 -7.00 -21.05
CA PRO A 77 -4.12 -7.20 -22.32
C PRO A 77 -3.58 -5.91 -22.95
N GLU A 78 -4.04 -4.73 -22.53
CA GLU A 78 -3.54 -3.44 -23.03
C GLU A 78 -2.13 -3.10 -22.50
N LEU A 79 -1.64 -3.84 -21.49
CA LEU A 79 -0.29 -3.70 -20.94
C LEU A 79 0.81 -4.44 -21.71
N ALA A 80 0.46 -5.20 -22.77
CA ALA A 80 1.37 -6.05 -23.54
C ALA A 80 2.32 -5.29 -24.48
#